data_AF-W2U1H6-F1
#
_entry.id   AF-W2U1H6-F1
#
_cell.length_a   1.000
_cell.length_b   1.000
_cell.length_c   1.000
_cell.angle_alpha   90.00
_cell.angle_beta   90.00
_cell.angle_gamma   90.00
#
_symmetry.space_group_name_H-M   'P 1'
#
loop_
_entity.id
_entity.type
_entity.pdbx_description
1 polymer ?
#
loop_
_entity_poly.entity_id
_entity_poly.type
_entity_poly.pdbx_seq_one_letter_code
_entity_poly.pdbx_strand_id
1 'polypeptide(L)'
;MRKPSSVTCDIVTTGEKKTLFALRIDGGPSIRKKMEDFEKLYNKFKDYLPASTASPPKKKLLQAEAKLQEKRRQWIIAMSQTLLTNQNSK
;
A
#
# COMPACT_ATOMS: atom_id res chain seq x y z
N MET A 1 11.66 -17.06 -16.37
CA MET A 1 10.64 -16.27 -15.64
C MET A 1 11.36 -15.31 -14.71
N ARG A 2 11.17 -13.98 -14.82
CA ARG A 2 11.75 -13.03 -13.87
C ARG A 2 11.01 -13.14 -12.53
N LYS A 3 11.77 -13.10 -11.43
CA LYS A 3 11.24 -13.13 -10.06
C LYS A 3 10.34 -11.89 -9.85
N PRO A 4 9.12 -12.03 -9.31
CA PRO A 4 8.29 -10.88 -8.99
C PRO A 4 8.99 -10.00 -7.96
N SER A 5 8.87 -8.67 -8.12
CA SER A 5 9.44 -7.72 -7.17
C SER A 5 8.92 -7.95 -5.76
N SER A 6 9.84 -8.01 -4.81
CA SER A 6 9.55 -8.12 -3.39
C SER A 6 9.07 -6.76 -2.87
N VAL A 7 7.83 -6.70 -2.40
CA VAL A 7 7.26 -5.48 -1.81
C VAL A 7 7.05 -5.72 -0.32
N THR A 8 7.67 -4.89 0.51
CA THR A 8 7.48 -4.91 1.96
C THR A 8 6.98 -3.55 2.43
N CYS A 9 6.09 -3.54 3.41
CA CYS A 9 5.59 -2.33 4.03
C CYS A 9 5.64 -2.47 5.54
N ASP A 10 6.19 -1.49 6.25
CA ASP A 10 6.20 -1.44 7.72
C ASP A 10 5.30 -0.30 8.22
N ILE A 11 4.67 -0.50 9.38
CA ILE A 11 3.89 0.55 10.05
C ILE A 11 4.82 1.27 11.01
N VAL A 12 4.98 2.58 10.80
CA VAL A 12 5.84 3.44 11.61
C VAL A 12 4.98 4.44 12.36
N THR A 13 5.02 4.38 13.68
CA THR A 13 4.36 5.36 14.55
C THR A 13 5.37 6.42 14.97
N THR A 14 5.11 7.69 14.66
CA THR A 14 5.96 8.79 15.12
C THR A 14 5.50 9.29 16.50
N GLY A 15 6.38 9.99 17.22
CA GLY A 15 6.07 10.59 18.52
C GLY A 15 4.86 11.52 18.52
N GLU A 16 4.48 12.06 17.36
CA GLU A 16 3.29 12.89 17.15
C GLU A 16 1.99 12.09 16.94
N LYS A 17 1.98 10.77 17.22
CA LYS A 17 0.85 9.86 16.95
C LYS A 17 0.44 9.77 15.47
N LYS A 18 1.31 10.18 14.54
CA LYS A 18 1.06 10.02 13.11
C LYS A 18 1.52 8.63 12.68
N THR A 19 0.62 7.88 12.06
CA THR A 19 0.95 6.59 11.44
C THR A 19 1.45 6.85 10.02
N LEU A 20 2.66 6.36 9.74
CA LEU A 20 3.26 6.33 8.42
C LEU A 20 3.43 4.87 7.96
N PHE A 21 3.44 4.67 6.65
CA PHE A 21 3.72 3.40 6.02
C PHE A 21 5.06 3.51 5.29
N ALA A 22 6.01 2.68 5.68
CA ALA A 22 7.34 2.61 5.08
C ALA A 22 7.35 1.53 4.01
N LEU A 23 7.18 1.90 2.75
CA LEU A 23 7.18 0.98 1.61
C LEU A 23 8.60 0.80 1.07
N ARG A 24 8.99 -0.45 0.83
CA ARG A 24 10.27 -0.83 0.24
C ARG A 24 10.03 -1.84 -0.88
N ILE A 25 10.78 -1.67 -1.98
CA ILE A 25 10.79 -2.56 -3.13
C ILE A 25 12.18 -3.16 -3.26
N ASP A 26 12.26 -4.49 -3.39
CA ASP A 26 13.48 -5.25 -3.68
C ASP A 26 14.68 -4.94 -2.76
N GLY A 27 14.42 -4.67 -1.48
CA GLY A 27 15.48 -4.37 -0.51
C GLY A 27 16.03 -2.94 -0.57
N GLY A 28 15.53 -2.11 -1.49
CA GLY A 28 16.01 -0.75 -1.70
C GLY A 28 15.64 0.27 -0.61
N PRO A 29 15.88 1.57 -0.88
CA PRO A 29 15.47 2.65 0.01
C PRO A 29 13.95 2.61 0.27
N SER A 30 13.53 2.91 1.49
CA SER A 30 12.11 2.99 1.82
C SER A 30 11.57 4.41 1.63
N ILE A 31 10.38 4.51 1.03
CA ILE A 31 9.59 5.74 1.10
C ILE A 31 8.70 5.67 2.34
N ARG A 32 8.49 6.80 3.01
CA ARG A 32 7.56 6.91 4.13
C ARG A 32 6.45 7.88 3.76
N LYS A 33 5.21 7.38 3.74
CA LYS A 33 4.04 8.15 3.32
C LYS A 33 2.87 7.90 4.26
N LYS A 34 1.92 8.83 4.29
CA LYS A 34 0.67 8.63 5.04
C LYS A 34 -0.30 7.80 4.19
N MET A 35 -1.36 7.27 4.81
CA MET A 35 -2.39 6.53 4.07
C MET A 35 -2.99 7.36 2.93
N GLU A 36 -3.22 8.66 3.16
CA GLU A 36 -3.86 9.55 2.20
C GLU A 36 -3.04 9.71 0.90
N ASP A 37 -1.72 9.55 0.97
CA ASP A 37 -0.86 9.59 -0.21
C ASP A 37 -1.08 8.35 -1.10
N PHE A 38 -1.28 7.17 -0.50
CA PHE A 38 -1.60 5.94 -1.23
C PHE A 38 -3.02 5.96 -1.78
N GLU A 39 -3.97 6.55 -1.05
CA GLU A 39 -5.34 6.75 -1.55
C GLU A 39 -5.37 7.67 -2.77
N LYS A 40 -4.58 8.76 -2.76
CA LYS A 40 -4.40 9.63 -3.93
C LYS A 40 -3.82 8.88 -5.12
N LEU A 41 -2.82 8.03 -4.88
CA LEU A 41 -2.22 7.19 -5.91
C LEU A 41 -3.25 6.23 -6.52
N TYR A 42 -3.99 5.51 -5.67
CA TYR A 42 -5.06 4.62 -6.12
C TYR A 42 -6.09 5.37 -6.95
N ASN A 43 -6.59 6.52 -6.48
CA ASN A 43 -7.60 7.30 -7.20
C ASN A 43 -7.11 7.80 -8.56
N LYS A 44 -5.81 8.05 -8.71
CA LYS A 44 -5.21 8.43 -9.99
C LYS A 44 -5.17 7.28 -11.00
N PHE A 45 -5.06 6.04 -10.53
CA PHE A 45 -4.89 4.87 -11.39
C PHE A 45 -6.09 3.91 -11.41
N LYS A 46 -7.11 4.10 -10.56
CA LYS A 46 -8.20 3.13 -10.35
C LYS A 46 -8.89 2.65 -11.62
N ASP A 47 -9.02 3.52 -12.63
CA ASP A 47 -9.68 3.20 -13.90
C ASP A 47 -8.77 2.40 -14.85
N TYR A 48 -7.47 2.32 -14.53
CA TYR A 48 -6.43 1.56 -15.24
C TYR A 48 -5.96 0.33 -14.45
N LEU A 49 -6.54 0.06 -13.28
CA LEU A 49 -6.22 -1.11 -12.48
C LEU A 49 -7.14 -2.28 -12.85
N PRO A 50 -6.69 -3.53 -12.67
CA PRO A 50 -7.57 -4.69 -12.79
C PRO A 50 -8.81 -4.53 -11.91
N ALA A 51 -9.99 -4.91 -12.41
CA ALA A 51 -11.26 -4.82 -11.67
C ALA A 51 -11.24 -5.58 -10.33
N SER A 52 -10.36 -6.57 -10.18
CA SER A 52 -10.13 -7.31 -8.94
C SER A 52 -9.35 -6.52 -7.88
N THR A 53 -8.82 -5.33 -8.21
CA THR A 53 -8.03 -4.53 -7.29
C THR A 53 -8.93 -3.91 -6.22
N ALA A 54 -8.72 -4.30 -4.97
CA ALA A 54 -9.52 -3.81 -3.86
C ALA A 54 -9.37 -2.30 -3.64
N SER A 55 -10.45 -1.65 -3.21
CA SER A 55 -10.44 -0.24 -2.76
C SER A 55 -9.70 -0.04 -1.43
N PRO A 56 -9.19 1.17 -1.14
CA PRO A 56 -8.53 1.48 0.13
C PRO A 56 -9.35 1.12 1.39
N PRO A 57 -8.76 0.47 2.41
CA PRO A 57 -9.45 0.14 3.65
C PRO A 57 -9.84 1.40 4.46
N LYS A 58 -11.15 1.57 4.67
CA LYS A 58 -11.73 2.62 5.50
C LYS A 58 -12.00 2.13 6.93
N LYS A 59 -11.97 3.06 7.88
CA LYS A 59 -12.31 2.80 9.28
C LYS A 59 -13.79 2.41 9.40
N LYS A 60 -14.07 1.27 10.05
CA LYS A 60 -15.44 0.87 10.41
C LYS A 60 -15.75 1.27 11.86
N LEU A 61 -17.04 1.39 12.18
CA LEU A 61 -17.50 1.64 13.54
C LEU A 61 -16.98 0.54 14.49
N LEU A 62 -16.46 0.94 15.65
CA LEU A 62 -15.86 0.05 16.69
C LEU A 62 -14.60 -0.73 16.26
N GLN A 63 -14.01 -0.45 15.09
CA GLN A 63 -12.78 -1.13 14.68
C GLN A 63 -11.57 -0.63 15.45
N ALA A 64 -10.81 -1.55 16.06
CA ALA A 64 -9.53 -1.26 16.68
C ALA A 64 -8.53 -0.67 15.67
N GLU A 65 -7.82 0.39 16.07
CA GLU A 65 -6.92 1.13 15.19
C GLU A 65 -5.80 0.24 14.63
N ALA A 66 -5.16 -0.58 15.47
CA ALA A 66 -4.11 -1.52 15.04
C ALA A 66 -4.59 -2.47 13.92
N LYS A 67 -5.84 -2.98 14.02
CA LYS A 67 -6.44 -3.84 13.01
C LYS A 67 -6.71 -3.11 11.70
N LEU A 68 -7.04 -1.82 11.77
CA LEU A 68 -7.18 -0.99 10.57
C LEU A 68 -5.83 -0.74 9.91
N GLN A 69 -4.80 -0.41 10.70
CA GLN A 69 -3.46 -0.14 10.17
C GLN A 69 -2.85 -1.37 9.51
N GLU A 70 -3.05 -2.58 10.07
CA GLU A 70 -2.59 -3.82 9.41
C GLU A 70 -3.30 -4.07 8.08
N LYS A 71 -4.62 -3.83 8.01
CA LYS A 71 -5.36 -3.94 6.74
C LYS A 71 -4.83 -2.96 5.69
N ARG A 72 -4.54 -1.72 6.09
CA ARG A 72 -3.96 -0.70 5.22
C ARG A 72 -2.57 -1.10 4.74
N ARG A 73 -1.72 -1.63 5.62
CA ARG A 73 -0.40 -2.17 5.28
C ARG A 73 -0.49 -3.27 4.22
N GLN A 74 -1.36 -4.26 4.43
CA GLN A 74 -1.57 -5.34 3.47
C GLN A 74 -2.09 -4.84 2.12
N TRP A 75 -3.02 -3.89 2.16
CA TRP A 75 -3.56 -3.27 0.95
C TRP A 75 -2.50 -2.47 0.17
N ILE A 76 -1.64 -1.70 0.85
CA ILE A 76 -0.53 -0.98 0.22
C ILE A 76 0.42 -1.94 -0.50
N ILE A 77 0.74 -3.09 0.12
CA ILE A 77 1.57 -4.13 -0.49
C ILE A 77 0.91 -4.66 -1.77
N ALA A 78 -0.36 -5.08 -1.68
CA ALA A 78 -1.09 -5.65 -2.81
C ALA A 78 -1.26 -4.66 -3.98
N MET A 79 -1.61 -3.41 -3.68
CA MET A 79 -1.72 -2.34 -4.69
C MET A 79 -0.37 -2.09 -5.38
N SER A 80 0.72 -2.01 -4.60
CA SER A 80 2.06 -1.78 -5.16
C SER A 80 2.52 -2.94 -6.02
N GLN A 81 2.26 -4.18 -5.60
CA GLN A 81 2.51 -5.38 -6.41
C GLN A 81 1.74 -5.35 -7.73
N THR A 82 0.47 -4.94 -7.69
CA THR A 82 -0.37 -4.81 -8.90
C THR A 82 0.23 -3.80 -9.88
N LEU A 83 0.64 -2.62 -9.38
CA LEU A 83 1.26 -1.58 -10.20
C LEU A 83 2.58 -2.02 -10.84
N LEU A 84 3.40 -2.79 -10.11
CA LEU A 84 4.68 -3.30 -10.61
C LEU A 84 4.51 -4.46 -11.61
N THR A 85 3.48 -5.28 -11.45
CA THR A 85 3.24 -6.45 -12.32
C THR A 85 2.72 -6.04 -13.69
N ASN A 86 1.88 -5.00 -13.76
CA ASN A 86 1.31 -4.50 -15.02
C ASN A 86 2.32 -3.81 -15.95
N GLN A 87 3.56 -3.58 -15.53
CA GLN A 87 4.61 -3.05 -16.40
C GLN A 87 5.33 -4.13 -17.24
N ASN A 88 5.11 -5.41 -16.95
CA ASN A 88 5.89 -6.51 -17.54
C ASN A 88 5.22 -7.21 -18.74
N SER A 89 4.17 -6.63 -19.31
CA SER A 89 3.50 -7.14 -20.52
C SER A 89 4.03 -6.48 -21.79
N LYS A 90 5.36 -6.53 -22.00
CA LYS A 90 5.99 -6.25 -23.29
C LYS A 90 6.79 -7.45 -23.75
#